data_AF-A0AA87NSW0-F1
#
_entry.id   AF-A0AA87NSW0-F1
#
_cell.length_a   1.000
_cell.length_b   1.000
_cell.length_c   1.000
_cell.angle_alpha   90.00
_cell.angle_beta   90.00
_cell.angle_gamma   90.00
#
_symmetry.space_group_name_H-M   'P 1'
#
loop_
_entity.id
_entity.type
_entity.pdbx_description
1 polymer ?
#
loop_
_entity_poly.entity_id
_entity_poly.type
_entity_poly.pdbx_seq_one_letter_code
_entity_poly.pdbx_strand_id
1 'polypeptide(L)'
;MNILEMKDQMCDICHKMWQLGWVASNDGNVSARLEDGIFLVTPTGISKSLITPEKLLIITKDCEIIEGTPGYKPSSEIKMHLRCYQDRDDVGAVVHAHPPAATAFAVAHLPMDRYTTIESVITIGAVPLTPYGTPSTDEIPEAIAPYLPEHDVLLLENHGALALGRDILTAYYRMETLELSAKISIYAHILGGEKEISRENIDRLCRMRADYKVWGKHPGYKHYRKDE
;
A
#
# COMPACT_ATOMS: atom_id res chain seq x y z
N MET A 1 -4.46 13.63 -15.92
CA MET A 1 -5.79 13.34 -15.35
C MET A 1 -6.24 14.60 -14.65
N ASN A 2 -7.46 15.07 -14.90
CA ASN A 2 -7.96 16.24 -14.17
C ASN A 2 -8.43 15.83 -12.75
N ILE A 3 -8.69 16.81 -11.89
CA ILE A 3 -9.06 16.55 -10.49
C ILE A 3 -10.35 15.74 -10.35
N LEU A 4 -11.34 15.93 -11.22
CA LEU A 4 -12.62 15.22 -11.16
C LEU A 4 -12.41 13.73 -11.47
N GLU A 5 -11.65 13.43 -12.52
CA GLU A 5 -11.27 12.06 -12.87
C GLU A 5 -10.49 11.37 -11.73
N MET A 6 -9.61 12.09 -11.04
CA MET A 6 -8.89 11.55 -9.89
C MET A 6 -9.81 11.28 -8.69
N LYS A 7 -10.78 12.17 -8.42
CA LYS A 7 -11.80 11.97 -7.38
C LYS A 7 -12.65 10.74 -7.68
N ASP A 8 -13.13 10.60 -8.92
CA ASP A 8 -13.92 9.44 -9.35
C ASP A 8 -13.12 8.14 -9.26
N GLN A 9 -11.85 8.15 -9.68
CA GLN A 9 -10.96 6.99 -9.54
C GLN A 9 -10.72 6.62 -8.08
N MET A 10 -10.52 7.60 -7.19
CA MET A 10 -10.36 7.35 -5.76
C MET A 10 -11.61 6.74 -5.14
N CYS A 11 -12.80 7.22 -5.52
CA CYS A 11 -14.08 6.65 -5.12
C CYS A 11 -14.24 5.20 -5.58
N ASP A 12 -13.97 4.91 -6.86
CA ASP A 12 -14.02 3.55 -7.42
C ASP A 12 -13.09 2.59 -6.65
N ILE A 13 -11.85 3.01 -6.38
CA ILE A 13 -10.91 2.21 -5.60
C ILE A 13 -11.39 1.99 -4.16
N CYS A 14 -11.91 3.02 -3.49
CA CYS A 14 -12.51 2.88 -2.17
C CYS A 14 -13.65 1.85 -2.14
N HIS A 15 -14.54 1.90 -3.14
CA HIS A 15 -15.64 0.95 -3.27
C HIS A 15 -15.14 -0.48 -3.52
N LYS A 16 -14.15 -0.66 -4.41
CA LYS A 16 -13.53 -1.97 -4.67
C LYS A 16 -12.85 -2.56 -3.45
N MET A 17 -12.08 -1.76 -2.70
CA MET A 17 -11.45 -2.19 -1.46
C MET A 17 -12.49 -2.74 -0.47
N TRP A 18 -13.63 -2.05 -0.33
CA TRP A 18 -14.71 -2.51 0.53
C TRP A 18 -15.39 -3.78 0.00
N GLN A 19 -15.69 -3.84 -1.30
CA GLN A 19 -16.31 -5.01 -1.94
C GLN A 19 -15.44 -6.28 -1.81
N LEU A 20 -14.12 -6.11 -1.85
CA LEU A 20 -13.14 -7.21 -1.70
C LEU A 20 -12.87 -7.55 -0.22
N GLY A 21 -13.47 -6.83 0.72
CA GLY A 21 -13.32 -7.06 2.16
C GLY A 21 -11.95 -6.69 2.71
N TRP A 22 -11.23 -5.76 2.07
CA TRP A 22 -9.92 -5.28 2.56
C TRP A 22 -10.04 -4.17 3.59
N VAL A 23 -11.24 -3.63 3.76
CA VAL A 23 -11.57 -2.57 4.71
C VAL A 23 -12.93 -2.88 5.33
N ALA A 24 -13.10 -2.55 6.60
CA ALA A 24 -14.31 -2.73 7.38
C ALA A 24 -14.65 -1.46 8.17
N SER A 25 -15.94 -1.22 8.38
CA SER A 25 -16.42 0.00 9.05
C SER A 25 -15.90 1.26 8.36
N ASN A 26 -14.95 1.99 8.95
CA ASN A 26 -14.40 3.27 8.52
C ASN A 26 -12.86 3.24 8.45
N ASP A 27 -12.27 2.05 8.45
CA ASP A 27 -10.82 1.85 8.36
C ASP A 27 -10.28 2.02 6.93
N GLY A 28 -8.96 1.90 6.79
CA GLY A 28 -8.25 2.13 5.53
C GLY A 28 -8.30 3.59 5.09
N ASN A 29 -7.44 3.94 4.13
CA ASN A 29 -7.44 5.29 3.55
C ASN A 29 -6.67 5.32 2.23
N VAL A 30 -7.06 6.26 1.38
CA VAL A 30 -6.43 6.48 0.08
C VAL A 30 -6.06 7.95 -0.02
N SER A 31 -4.91 8.22 -0.61
CA SER A 31 -4.48 9.58 -0.95
C SER A 31 -3.80 9.62 -2.31
N ALA A 32 -3.81 10.81 -2.92
CA ALA A 32 -3.05 11.09 -4.13
C ALA A 32 -2.41 12.48 -4.04
N ARG A 33 -1.20 12.61 -4.56
CA ARG A 33 -0.51 13.88 -4.73
C ARG A 33 -1.14 14.63 -5.90
N LEU A 34 -1.39 15.93 -5.69
CA LEU A 34 -1.82 16.87 -6.71
C LEU A 34 -0.66 17.83 -7.07
N GLU A 35 -0.92 18.81 -7.93
CA GLU A 35 0.02 19.90 -8.21
C GLU A 35 0.33 20.72 -6.94
N ASP A 36 1.40 21.49 -6.95
CA ASP A 36 1.79 22.42 -5.86
C ASP A 36 1.99 21.80 -4.46
N GLY A 37 2.15 20.47 -4.38
CA GLY A 37 2.44 19.78 -3.11
C GLY A 37 1.24 19.69 -2.17
N ILE A 38 0.02 19.72 -2.71
CA ILE A 38 -1.22 19.44 -1.98
C ILE A 38 -1.69 18.01 -2.29
N PHE A 39 -2.62 17.49 -1.48
CA PHE A 39 -3.00 16.08 -1.51
C PHE A 39 -4.51 15.90 -1.47
N LEU A 40 -5.03 15.08 -2.38
CA LEU A 40 -6.39 14.54 -2.34
C LEU A 40 -6.42 13.37 -1.37
N VAL A 41 -7.33 13.36 -0.40
CA VAL A 41 -7.37 12.34 0.66
C VAL A 41 -8.79 11.92 1.01
N THR A 42 -8.94 10.66 1.44
CA THR A 42 -10.20 10.21 2.07
C THR A 42 -10.36 10.77 3.49
N PRO A 43 -11.57 11.18 3.90
CA PRO A 43 -11.84 11.63 5.26
C PRO A 43 -11.83 10.47 6.26
N THR A 44 -11.63 10.80 7.54
CA THR A 44 -11.83 9.88 8.67
C THR A 44 -13.32 9.62 8.93
N GLY A 45 -13.64 8.48 9.53
CA GLY A 45 -14.98 8.19 10.05
C GLY A 45 -16.01 7.79 8.99
N ILE A 46 -15.62 7.67 7.72
CA ILE A 46 -16.53 7.32 6.61
C ILE A 46 -16.11 5.99 6.00
N SER A 47 -17.07 5.07 5.91
CA SER A 47 -16.89 3.81 5.19
C SER A 47 -16.46 4.04 3.75
N LYS A 48 -15.49 3.25 3.29
CA LYS A 48 -15.04 3.31 1.89
C LYS A 48 -16.14 2.97 0.89
N SER A 49 -17.19 2.26 1.31
CA SER A 49 -18.40 2.03 0.51
C SER A 49 -19.28 3.26 0.27
N LEU A 50 -19.05 4.36 1.01
CA LEU A 50 -19.87 5.56 1.01
C LEU A 50 -19.09 6.81 0.55
N ILE A 51 -17.88 6.64 0.02
CA ILE A 51 -17.03 7.76 -0.42
C ILE A 51 -17.54 8.29 -1.75
N THR A 52 -17.80 9.60 -1.82
CA THR A 52 -18.18 10.31 -3.05
C THR A 52 -17.18 11.44 -3.30
N PRO A 53 -17.09 11.99 -4.53
CA PRO A 53 -16.16 13.05 -4.85
C PRO A 53 -16.23 14.27 -3.92
N GLU A 54 -17.43 14.61 -3.43
CA GLU A 54 -17.69 15.75 -2.53
C GLU A 54 -17.23 15.51 -1.09
N LYS A 55 -17.06 14.23 -0.71
CA LYS A 55 -16.60 13.82 0.62
C LYS A 55 -15.07 13.80 0.72
N LEU A 56 -14.38 13.78 -0.42
CA LEU A 56 -12.92 13.84 -0.44
C LEU A 56 -12.43 15.23 -0.02
N LEU A 57 -11.23 15.26 0.55
CA LEU A 57 -10.60 16.48 1.04
C LEU A 57 -9.34 16.77 0.24
N ILE A 58 -9.04 18.06 0.06
CA ILE A 58 -7.73 18.51 -0.40
C ILE A 58 -7.01 19.14 0.79
N ILE A 59 -5.82 18.64 1.10
CA ILE A 59 -5.03 19.10 2.25
C ILE A 59 -3.62 19.54 1.84
N THR A 60 -3.02 20.42 2.64
CA THR A 60 -1.58 20.71 2.56
C THR A 60 -0.75 19.58 3.17
N LYS A 61 0.59 19.65 3.00
CA LYS A 61 1.54 18.79 3.71
C LYS A 61 1.47 18.89 5.24
N ASP A 62 0.94 20.00 5.75
CA ASP A 62 0.78 20.25 7.19
C ASP A 62 -0.61 19.82 7.70
N CYS A 63 -1.35 19.04 6.90
CA CYS A 63 -2.71 18.56 7.17
C CYS A 63 -3.78 19.65 7.26
N GLU A 64 -3.51 20.86 6.78
CA GLU A 64 -4.52 21.92 6.71
C GLU A 64 -5.47 21.67 5.54
N ILE A 65 -6.78 21.79 5.77
CA ILE A 65 -7.81 21.54 4.75
C ILE A 65 -7.94 22.78 3.86
N ILE A 66 -7.69 22.60 2.57
CA ILE A 66 -7.88 23.63 1.53
C ILE A 66 -9.30 23.54 0.95
N GLU A 67 -9.76 22.32 0.66
CA GLU A 67 -11.08 22.06 0.10
C GLU A 67 -11.68 20.83 0.79
N GLY A 68 -12.97 20.89 1.12
CA GLY A 68 -13.68 19.76 1.72
C GLY A 68 -15.04 20.12 2.29
N THR A 69 -15.85 19.10 2.54
CA THR A 69 -17.15 19.27 3.22
C THR A 69 -16.93 19.75 4.67
N PRO A 70 -17.64 20.80 5.15
CA PRO A 70 -17.51 21.29 6.51
C PRO A 70 -17.70 20.20 7.57
N GLY A 71 -16.82 20.17 8.56
CA GLY A 71 -16.83 19.18 9.65
C GLY A 71 -16.10 17.87 9.33
N TYR A 72 -15.74 17.62 8.07
CA TYR A 72 -14.92 16.46 7.72
C TYR A 72 -13.46 16.73 8.06
N LYS A 73 -12.73 15.66 8.39
CA LYS A 73 -11.31 15.70 8.75
C LYS A 73 -10.56 14.62 7.96
N PRO A 74 -9.28 14.83 7.62
CA PRO A 74 -8.48 13.77 7.02
C PRO A 74 -8.37 12.56 7.96
N SER A 75 -8.02 11.40 7.40
CA SER A 75 -7.66 10.22 8.19
C SER A 75 -6.65 10.57 9.29
N SER A 76 -6.79 9.98 10.47
CA SER A 76 -5.80 10.16 11.55
C SER A 76 -4.43 9.56 11.20
N GLU A 77 -4.39 8.69 10.18
CA GLU A 77 -3.18 8.03 9.70
C GLU A 77 -2.56 8.71 8.48
N ILE A 78 -3.09 9.88 8.09
CA ILE A 78 -2.59 10.58 6.89
C ILE A 78 -1.10 10.93 6.99
N LYS A 79 -0.56 11.08 8.21
CA LYS A 79 0.87 11.29 8.46
C LYS A 79 1.75 10.18 7.84
N MET A 80 1.28 8.93 7.85
CA MET A 80 1.97 7.80 7.22
C MET A 80 2.08 8.01 5.71
N HIS A 81 1.02 8.51 5.07
CA HIS A 81 1.01 8.80 3.64
C HIS A 81 1.93 9.99 3.32
N LEU A 82 1.86 11.05 4.12
CA LEU A 82 2.71 12.24 3.97
C LEU A 82 4.20 11.91 4.08
N ARG A 83 4.58 10.99 4.98
CA ARG A 83 5.97 10.48 5.04
C ARG A 83 6.38 9.78 3.75
N CYS A 84 5.50 8.98 3.15
CA CYS A 84 5.77 8.37 1.84
C CYS A 84 6.04 9.44 0.76
N TYR A 85 5.22 10.48 0.70
CA TYR A 85 5.40 11.58 -0.25
C TYR A 85 6.65 12.42 0.02
N GLN A 86 7.04 12.57 1.27
CA GLN A 86 8.24 13.31 1.66
C GLN A 86 9.52 12.58 1.24
N ASP A 87 9.57 11.26 1.44
CA ASP A 87 10.78 10.48 1.21
C ASP A 87 10.90 9.98 -0.25
N ARG A 88 9.80 10.04 -1.02
CA ARG A 88 9.71 9.49 -2.38
C ARG A 88 8.96 10.41 -3.35
N ASP A 89 9.73 11.07 -4.22
CA ASP A 89 9.20 11.92 -5.29
C ASP A 89 8.45 11.14 -6.38
N ASP A 90 8.78 9.86 -6.58
CA ASP A 90 8.13 9.00 -7.59
C ASP A 90 6.74 8.50 -7.15
N VAL A 91 6.33 8.82 -5.91
CA VAL A 91 5.05 8.40 -5.33
C VAL A 91 4.02 9.50 -5.57
N GLY A 92 2.98 9.13 -6.32
CA GLY A 92 1.82 9.96 -6.62
C GLY A 92 0.54 9.50 -5.94
N ALA A 93 0.50 8.30 -5.35
CA ALA A 93 -0.61 7.82 -4.55
C ALA A 93 -0.19 6.79 -3.50
N VAL A 94 -0.98 6.70 -2.43
CA VAL A 94 -0.79 5.75 -1.33
C VAL A 94 -2.15 5.16 -0.95
N VAL A 95 -2.19 3.83 -0.81
CA VAL A 95 -3.35 3.05 -0.37
C VAL A 95 -2.95 2.28 0.90
N HIS A 96 -3.70 2.51 1.97
CA HIS A 96 -3.62 1.74 3.21
C HIS A 96 -4.91 0.94 3.39
N ALA A 97 -4.77 -0.35 3.74
CA ALA A 97 -5.88 -1.28 3.91
C ALA A 97 -5.50 -2.42 4.86
N HIS A 98 -6.49 -3.25 5.17
CA HIS A 98 -6.41 -4.45 6.02
C HIS A 98 -6.81 -5.73 5.27
N PRO A 99 -6.21 -6.04 4.10
CA PRO A 99 -6.57 -7.24 3.33
C PRO A 99 -6.29 -8.51 4.16
N PRO A 100 -7.27 -9.42 4.35
CA PRO A 100 -7.20 -10.44 5.40
C PRO A 100 -5.99 -11.37 5.35
N ALA A 101 -5.58 -11.83 4.16
CA ALA A 101 -4.44 -12.74 4.06
C ALA A 101 -3.12 -12.00 4.31
N ALA A 102 -2.91 -10.81 3.73
CA ALA A 102 -1.69 -10.06 3.99
C ALA A 102 -1.61 -9.59 5.46
N THR A 103 -2.72 -9.14 6.04
CA THR A 103 -2.80 -8.81 7.47
C THR A 103 -2.50 -10.02 8.35
N ALA A 104 -2.87 -11.25 7.93
CA ALA A 104 -2.50 -12.45 8.68
C ALA A 104 -0.98 -12.65 8.76
N PHE A 105 -0.22 -12.35 7.70
CA PHE A 105 1.26 -12.32 7.77
C PHE A 105 1.75 -11.27 8.76
N ALA A 106 1.19 -10.06 8.70
CA ALA A 106 1.57 -8.98 9.60
C ALA A 106 1.29 -9.28 11.09
N VAL A 107 0.19 -9.99 11.38
CA VAL A 107 -0.17 -10.45 12.73
C VAL A 107 0.65 -11.68 13.15
N ALA A 108 1.05 -12.54 12.21
CA ALA A 108 1.94 -13.67 12.46
C ALA A 108 3.41 -13.27 12.62
N HIS A 109 3.72 -11.97 12.46
CA HIS A 109 5.08 -11.41 12.50
C HIS A 109 5.98 -11.99 11.41
N LEU A 110 5.38 -12.21 10.25
CA LEU A 110 6.03 -12.81 9.10
C LEU A 110 6.11 -11.78 7.96
N PRO A 111 7.32 -11.46 7.45
CA PRO A 111 7.44 -10.72 6.19
C PRO A 111 6.98 -11.63 5.04
N MET A 112 6.64 -11.03 3.90
CA MET A 112 6.33 -11.75 2.66
C MET A 112 7.51 -11.61 1.70
N ASP A 113 8.53 -12.43 1.92
CA ASP A 113 9.85 -12.32 1.30
C ASP A 113 10.23 -13.58 0.50
N ARG A 114 9.25 -14.41 0.16
CA ARG A 114 9.41 -15.61 -0.67
C ARG A 114 8.98 -15.34 -2.10
N TYR A 115 9.79 -15.79 -3.06
CA TYR A 115 9.67 -15.48 -4.48
C TYR A 115 8.97 -16.62 -5.23
N THR A 116 7.65 -16.73 -5.07
CA THR A 116 6.88 -17.92 -5.49
C THR A 116 6.04 -17.74 -6.74
N THR A 117 5.59 -16.52 -7.05
CA THR A 117 4.79 -16.21 -8.24
C THR A 117 5.47 -15.17 -9.12
N ILE A 118 5.39 -15.35 -10.44
CA ILE A 118 6.03 -14.46 -11.42
C ILE A 118 5.57 -13.01 -11.23
N GLU A 119 4.27 -12.83 -11.01
CA GLU A 119 3.62 -11.54 -10.85
C GLU A 119 4.15 -10.81 -9.62
N SER A 120 4.21 -11.47 -8.46
CA SER A 120 4.70 -10.83 -7.21
C SER A 120 6.17 -10.44 -7.31
N VAL A 121 7.01 -11.30 -7.90
CA VAL A 121 8.44 -11.02 -8.12
C VAL A 121 8.64 -9.80 -9.03
N ILE A 122 7.77 -9.58 -10.01
CA ILE A 122 7.89 -8.42 -10.92
C ILE A 122 7.34 -7.14 -10.27
N THR A 123 6.19 -7.23 -9.59
CA THR A 123 5.41 -6.03 -9.23
C THR A 123 5.72 -5.48 -7.85
N ILE A 124 5.90 -6.35 -6.83
CA ILE A 124 6.03 -5.93 -5.42
C ILE A 124 7.32 -6.43 -4.75
N GLY A 125 7.93 -7.50 -5.28
CA GLY A 125 9.16 -8.09 -4.73
C GLY A 125 8.98 -8.62 -3.31
N ALA A 126 10.07 -8.69 -2.55
CA ALA A 126 9.99 -8.98 -1.12
C ALA A 126 9.33 -7.81 -0.38
N VAL A 127 8.33 -8.14 0.44
CA VAL A 127 7.58 -7.20 1.25
C VAL A 127 8.01 -7.34 2.71
N PRO A 128 8.64 -6.33 3.30
CA PRO A 128 9.08 -6.36 4.69
C PRO A 128 7.89 -6.22 5.64
N LEU A 129 8.11 -6.67 6.87
CA LEU A 129 7.29 -6.30 8.02
C LEU A 129 7.97 -5.14 8.73
N THR A 130 7.29 -4.00 8.84
CA THR A 130 7.80 -2.85 9.59
C THR A 130 7.52 -3.05 11.08
N PRO A 131 8.38 -2.54 11.99
CA PRO A 131 8.11 -2.59 13.42
C PRO A 131 6.76 -1.99 13.78
N TYR A 132 6.15 -2.47 14.87
CA TYR A 132 4.94 -1.90 15.42
C TYR A 132 5.06 -0.39 15.68
N GLY A 133 3.99 0.34 15.39
CA GLY A 133 3.79 1.72 15.80
C GLY A 133 2.33 1.96 16.10
N THR A 134 2.04 2.80 17.09
CA THR A 134 0.67 3.12 17.49
C THR A 134 0.00 4.00 16.43
N PRO A 135 -1.18 3.61 15.89
CA PRO A 135 -1.91 4.41 14.92
C PRO A 135 -2.19 5.84 15.43
N SER A 136 -2.24 6.80 14.51
CA SER A 136 -2.45 8.23 14.82
C SER A 136 -1.31 8.94 15.58
N THR A 137 -0.16 8.28 15.76
CA THR A 137 1.07 8.89 16.29
C THR A 137 2.13 9.05 15.20
N ASP A 138 3.31 9.56 15.54
CA ASP A 138 4.46 9.62 14.62
C ASP A 138 5.25 8.29 14.57
N GLU A 139 4.87 7.29 15.38
CA GLU A 139 5.57 6.00 15.45
C GLU A 139 5.49 5.21 14.13
N ILE A 140 4.32 5.16 13.48
CA ILE A 140 4.17 4.46 12.19
C ILE A 140 4.98 5.15 11.08
N PRO A 141 4.88 6.49 10.87
CA PRO A 141 5.76 7.20 9.94
C PRO A 141 7.24 6.89 10.13
N GLU A 142 7.75 6.88 11.37
CA GLU A 142 9.16 6.56 11.63
C GLU A 142 9.49 5.07 11.40
N ALA A 143 8.56 4.17 11.73
CA ALA A 143 8.74 2.74 11.52
C ALA A 143 8.83 2.35 10.04
N ILE A 144 8.08 3.02 9.15
CA ILE A 144 8.10 2.72 7.72
C ILE A 144 9.30 3.34 6.98
N ALA A 145 9.83 4.46 7.47
CA ALA A 145 10.79 5.28 6.73
C ALA A 145 12.07 4.54 6.29
N PRO A 146 12.69 3.66 7.09
CA PRO A 146 13.87 2.90 6.66
C PRO A 146 13.64 2.00 5.45
N TYR A 147 12.38 1.63 5.16
CA TYR A 147 12.02 0.71 4.08
C TYR A 147 11.58 1.44 2.81
N LEU A 148 11.15 2.69 2.92
CA LEU A 148 10.68 3.50 1.78
C LEU A 148 11.69 3.64 0.64
N PRO A 149 13.02 3.68 0.83
CA PRO A 149 13.96 3.79 -0.29
C PRO A 149 13.93 2.61 -1.27
N GLU A 150 13.52 1.41 -0.82
CA GLU A 150 13.61 0.16 -1.57
C GLU A 150 12.25 -0.48 -1.90
N HIS A 151 11.20 -0.16 -1.14
CA HIS A 151 9.92 -0.86 -1.20
C HIS A 151 8.77 0.03 -1.66
N ASP A 152 7.87 -0.59 -2.43
CA ASP A 152 6.60 0.02 -2.84
C ASP A 152 5.40 -0.57 -2.08
N VAL A 153 5.62 -1.64 -1.30
CA VAL A 153 4.61 -2.29 -0.46
C VAL A 153 5.25 -2.67 0.87
N LEU A 154 4.53 -2.44 1.96
CA LEU A 154 4.96 -2.73 3.33
C LEU A 154 3.84 -3.45 4.08
N LEU A 155 4.18 -4.46 4.90
CA LEU A 155 3.30 -4.96 5.95
C LEU A 155 3.55 -4.17 7.24
N LEU A 156 2.48 -3.87 7.96
CA LEU A 156 2.50 -3.12 9.23
C LEU A 156 2.16 -4.08 10.38
N GLU A 157 3.11 -4.34 11.28
CA GLU A 157 2.99 -5.32 12.37
C GLU A 157 1.68 -5.16 13.17
N ASN A 158 0.94 -6.26 13.30
CA ASN A 158 -0.38 -6.33 13.97
C ASN A 158 -1.44 -5.33 13.45
N HIS A 159 -1.29 -4.81 12.24
CA HIS A 159 -2.11 -3.72 11.75
C HIS A 159 -2.67 -4.02 10.35
N GLY A 160 -1.84 -3.99 9.31
CA GLY A 160 -2.31 -3.96 7.93
C GLY A 160 -1.22 -3.93 6.89
N ALA A 161 -1.53 -3.27 5.78
CA ALA A 161 -0.59 -3.06 4.68
C ALA A 161 -0.64 -1.63 4.15
N LEU A 162 0.47 -1.22 3.54
CA LEU A 162 0.64 0.05 2.86
C LEU A 162 1.19 -0.20 1.45
N ALA A 163 0.52 0.33 0.44
CA ALA A 163 0.95 0.25 -0.95
C ALA A 163 1.11 1.65 -1.55
N LEU A 164 2.27 1.90 -2.12
CA LEU A 164 2.64 3.15 -2.77
C LEU A 164 2.49 2.97 -4.28
N GLY A 165 2.23 4.03 -5.03
CA GLY A 165 2.11 3.99 -6.48
C GLY A 165 2.43 5.34 -7.10
N ARG A 166 2.82 5.36 -8.38
CA ARG A 166 2.93 6.63 -9.13
C ARG A 166 1.56 7.29 -9.37
N ASP A 167 0.50 6.50 -9.29
CA ASP A 167 -0.90 6.88 -9.46
C ASP A 167 -1.79 5.96 -8.60
N ILE A 168 -3.05 6.34 -8.40
CA ILE A 168 -3.99 5.65 -7.50
C ILE A 168 -4.18 4.19 -7.94
N LEU A 169 -4.30 3.95 -9.25
CA LEU A 169 -4.51 2.62 -9.80
C LEU A 169 -3.31 1.70 -9.56
N THR A 170 -2.09 2.21 -9.72
CA THR A 170 -0.84 1.47 -9.45
C THR A 170 -0.74 1.08 -7.97
N ALA A 171 -1.04 2.00 -7.06
CA ALA A 171 -1.04 1.71 -5.62
C ALA A 171 -2.09 0.63 -5.27
N TYR A 172 -3.28 0.71 -5.87
CA TYR A 172 -4.32 -0.30 -5.69
C TYR A 172 -3.92 -1.68 -6.25
N TYR A 173 -3.36 -1.76 -7.47
CA TYR A 173 -2.91 -3.04 -8.05
C TYR A 173 -1.80 -3.71 -7.25
N ARG A 174 -0.96 -2.92 -6.57
CA ARG A 174 0.04 -3.46 -5.64
C ARG A 174 -0.59 -4.05 -4.39
N MET A 175 -1.60 -3.39 -3.83
CA MET A 175 -2.40 -3.94 -2.73
C MET A 175 -3.13 -5.24 -3.15
N GLU A 176 -3.69 -5.27 -4.37
CA GLU A 176 -4.33 -6.45 -4.94
C GLU A 176 -3.34 -7.62 -5.11
N THR A 177 -2.17 -7.32 -5.65
CA THR A 177 -1.11 -8.33 -5.83
C THR A 177 -0.60 -8.85 -4.50
N LEU A 178 -0.45 -7.98 -3.49
CA LEU A 178 -0.06 -8.37 -2.13
C LEU A 178 -1.06 -9.38 -1.56
N GLU A 179 -2.36 -9.05 -1.57
CA GLU A 179 -3.39 -9.92 -1.00
C GLU A 179 -3.49 -11.27 -1.74
N LEU A 180 -3.40 -11.25 -3.07
CA LEU A 180 -3.41 -12.49 -3.86
C LEU A 180 -2.17 -13.35 -3.53
N SER A 181 -1.00 -12.73 -3.45
CA SER A 181 0.25 -13.43 -3.13
C SER A 181 0.21 -14.03 -1.72
N ALA A 182 -0.38 -13.31 -0.76
CA ALA A 182 -0.56 -13.78 0.61
C ALA A 182 -1.48 -15.01 0.65
N LYS A 183 -2.62 -14.97 -0.07
CA LYS A 183 -3.53 -16.12 -0.19
C LYS A 183 -2.83 -17.34 -0.78
N ILE A 184 -2.09 -17.16 -1.88
CA ILE A 184 -1.36 -18.25 -2.54
C ILE A 184 -0.32 -18.84 -1.59
N SER A 185 0.45 -18.00 -0.89
CA SER A 185 1.45 -18.47 0.08
C SER A 185 0.81 -19.28 1.22
N ILE A 186 -0.31 -18.81 1.78
CA ILE A 186 -1.06 -19.56 2.81
C ILE A 186 -1.53 -20.91 2.27
N TYR A 187 -2.13 -20.94 1.08
CA TYR A 187 -2.57 -22.20 0.47
C TYR A 187 -1.40 -23.14 0.14
N ALA A 188 -0.27 -22.61 -0.32
CA ALA A 188 0.93 -23.41 -0.57
C ALA A 188 1.45 -24.04 0.73
N HIS A 189 1.43 -23.33 1.85
CA HIS A 189 1.78 -23.88 3.16
C HIS A 189 0.82 -25.00 3.59
N ILE A 190 -0.48 -24.86 3.35
CA ILE A 190 -1.47 -25.92 3.59
C ILE A 190 -1.17 -27.17 2.73
N LEU A 191 -0.65 -26.98 1.51
CA LEU A 191 -0.30 -28.06 0.58
C LEU A 191 1.10 -28.65 0.81
N GLY A 192 1.81 -28.24 1.87
CA GLY A 192 3.13 -28.79 2.23
C GLY A 192 4.31 -27.85 2.03
N GLY A 193 4.06 -26.55 1.83
CA GLY A 193 5.09 -25.51 1.74
C GLY A 193 5.25 -24.96 0.33
N GLU A 194 5.66 -23.69 0.26
CA GLU A 194 5.94 -23.02 -1.00
C GLU A 194 7.35 -23.32 -1.52
N LYS A 195 7.52 -23.33 -2.85
CA LYS A 195 8.80 -23.51 -3.51
C LYS A 195 9.14 -22.25 -4.28
N GLU A 196 10.31 -21.69 -3.99
CA GLU A 196 10.75 -20.48 -4.65
C GLU A 196 11.19 -20.75 -6.08
N ILE A 197 10.98 -19.74 -6.92
CA ILE A 197 11.56 -19.66 -8.25
C ILE A 197 13.09 -19.68 -8.10
N SER A 198 13.81 -20.32 -9.03
CA SER A 198 15.27 -20.34 -8.97
C SER A 198 15.85 -18.92 -9.00
N ARG A 199 16.99 -18.71 -8.33
CA ARG A 199 17.63 -17.40 -8.26
C ARG A 199 17.87 -16.77 -9.64
N GLU A 200 18.34 -17.57 -10.60
CA GLU A 200 18.53 -17.12 -11.99
C GLU A 200 17.24 -16.57 -12.62
N ASN A 201 16.12 -17.26 -12.40
CA ASN A 201 14.83 -16.84 -12.92
C ASN A 201 14.31 -15.60 -12.18
N ILE A 202 14.53 -15.48 -10.87
CA ILE A 202 14.20 -14.25 -10.12
C ILE A 202 14.96 -13.05 -10.68
N ASP A 203 16.27 -13.18 -10.92
CA ASP A 203 17.08 -12.10 -11.49
C ASP A 203 16.65 -11.75 -12.93
N ARG A 204 16.16 -12.73 -13.70
CA ARG A 204 15.54 -12.49 -15.00
C ARG A 204 14.23 -11.70 -14.88
N LEU A 205 13.35 -12.09 -13.97
CA LEU A 205 12.08 -11.40 -13.71
C LEU A 205 12.30 -9.95 -13.26
N CYS A 206 13.27 -9.72 -12.37
CA CYS A 206 13.65 -8.38 -11.93
C CYS A 206 14.07 -7.48 -13.11
N ARG A 207 14.80 -8.03 -14.10
CA ARG A 207 15.21 -7.30 -15.31
C ARG A 207 14.03 -7.00 -16.25
N MET A 208 13.06 -7.90 -16.35
CA MET A 208 11.88 -7.73 -17.20
C MET A 208 10.97 -6.57 -16.77
N ARG A 209 11.11 -6.05 -15.54
CA ARG A 209 10.36 -4.87 -15.06
C ARG A 209 10.50 -3.66 -15.98
N ALA A 210 11.69 -3.45 -16.56
CA ALA A 210 11.93 -2.36 -17.50
C ALA A 210 11.10 -2.54 -18.79
N ASP A 211 11.06 -3.76 -19.33
CA ASP A 211 10.32 -4.09 -20.55
C ASP A 211 8.81 -3.93 -20.35
N TYR A 212 8.31 -4.34 -19.17
CA TYR A 212 6.90 -4.16 -18.79
C TYR A 212 6.55 -2.76 -18.29
N LYS A 213 7.53 -1.83 -18.25
CA LYS A 213 7.34 -0.47 -17.73
C LYS A 213 6.72 -0.47 -16.33
N VAL A 214 7.20 -1.35 -15.46
CA VAL A 214 6.83 -1.37 -14.04
C VAL A 214 7.63 -0.29 -13.34
N TRP A 215 6.96 0.77 -12.92
CA TRP A 215 7.58 1.93 -12.24
C TRP A 215 7.78 1.65 -10.75
N GLY A 216 8.48 2.56 -10.06
CA GLY A 216 8.71 2.51 -8.61
C GLY A 216 9.90 1.64 -8.18
N LYS A 217 10.07 1.47 -6.87
CA LYS A 217 11.22 0.78 -6.28
C LYS A 217 11.00 -0.72 -6.20
N HIS A 218 12.09 -1.44 -6.01
CA HIS A 218 12.09 -2.89 -5.85
C HIS A 218 13.36 -3.32 -5.13
N PRO A 219 13.28 -4.20 -4.13
CA PRO A 219 14.43 -4.60 -3.33
C PRO A 219 15.39 -5.57 -4.03
N GLY A 220 15.02 -6.06 -5.22
CA GLY A 220 15.75 -7.14 -5.89
C GLY A 220 15.47 -8.47 -5.20
N TYR A 221 16.53 -9.24 -4.94
CA TYR A 221 16.47 -10.49 -4.17
C TYR A 221 16.88 -10.25 -2.72
N LYS A 222 15.94 -10.37 -1.78
CA LYS A 222 16.12 -10.05 -0.37
C LYS A 222 15.21 -10.94 0.49
N HIS A 223 15.79 -11.57 1.50
CA HIS A 223 15.06 -12.26 2.55
C HIS A 223 15.22 -11.52 3.87
N TYR A 224 14.13 -11.41 4.60
CA TYR A 224 14.01 -10.80 5.92
C TYR A 224 13.92 -11.86 7.02
N ARG A 225 13.36 -13.03 6.71
CA ARG A 225 13.43 -14.19 7.60
C ARG A 225 14.85 -14.74 7.60
N LYS A 226 15.34 -15.12 8.77
CA LYS A 226 16.44 -16.08 8.87
C LYS A 226 15.81 -17.44 8.63
N ASP A 227 16.35 -18.23 7.71
CA ASP A 227 15.89 -19.61 7.55
C ASP A 227 16.11 -20.33 8.90
N GLU A 228 15.03 -20.88 9.47
CA GLU A 228 15.08 -21.79 10.62
C GLU A 228 15.49 -23.20 10.19
#